data_AF-A0A1F8N7D6-F1
#
_entry.id   AF-A0A1F8N7D6-F1
#
_cell.length_a   1.000
_cell.length_b   1.000
_cell.length_c   1.000
_cell.angle_alpha   90.00
_cell.angle_beta   90.00
_cell.angle_gamma   90.00
#
_symmetry.space_group_name_H-M   'P 1'
#
loop_
_entity.id
_entity.type
_entity.pdbx_description
1 polymer ?
#
loop_
_entity_poly.entity_id
_entity_poly.type
_entity_poly.pdbx_seq_one_letter_code
_entity_poly.pdbx_strand_id
1 'polypeptide(L)'
;MAAESRGRAQGMELSEFHRYLDEKRRELEACYHEIEEVQYQFNDIFQRELAAWQEKFTYCYPRVMEQRGEMPPAFAQIIDQTEREELARITAEIAELDGQIREGRSKSDSLLSQAREATAALRGVNPDLNEREEHLKSLMMQYQDEYADAYEKLEALEDSSLGWLTNFSRIRRLRKAQRLAKRQQAQTLEQLREVRQDWLGKVEEAGEKQAALRDEWQKVSVQVSEAETRREYLQTNLTELAQEAAIQRTLEELEKPPEISGELGDALADLVKRNEVRRSYEEGLRAVAEALGLLKGVGEGMNRFQQSVGTVLQEQRRYSLKQVQVPVPGWIVQMNETWQELSAKVKDEKYMGTHPLEFSRVVDGYIKERLTDQRIQSFFEEMGQALSEATSAWD
;
A
#
# COMPACT_ATOMS: atom_id res chain seq x y z
N MET A 1 -49.88 -8.68 21.18
CA MET A 1 -49.23 -10.02 21.21
C MET A 1 -48.08 -10.16 20.20
N ALA A 2 -47.23 -9.12 20.02
CA ALA A 2 -46.20 -9.09 18.96
C ALA A 2 -44.81 -8.63 19.46
N ALA A 3 -44.53 -8.83 20.76
CA ALA A 3 -43.27 -8.43 21.39
C ALA A 3 -42.43 -9.61 21.93
N GLU A 4 -43.00 -10.80 22.09
CA GLU A 4 -42.31 -11.96 22.69
C GLU A 4 -41.62 -12.90 21.69
N SER A 5 -41.72 -12.66 20.38
CA SER A 5 -41.01 -13.45 19.36
C SER A 5 -39.64 -12.87 18.97
N ARG A 6 -39.25 -11.71 19.50
CA ARG A 6 -38.13 -10.88 18.99
C ARG A 6 -36.71 -11.37 19.35
N GLY A 7 -36.57 -12.51 20.01
CA GLY A 7 -35.27 -13.06 20.43
C GLY A 7 -35.14 -14.58 20.34
N ARG A 8 -36.05 -15.28 19.65
CA ARG A 8 -35.93 -16.73 19.50
C ARG A 8 -35.13 -17.06 18.24
N ALA A 9 -34.11 -17.89 18.40
CA ALA A 9 -33.40 -18.49 17.28
C ALA A 9 -34.38 -19.28 16.41
N GLN A 10 -34.32 -19.09 15.10
CA GLN A 10 -35.10 -19.88 14.16
C GLN A 10 -34.27 -21.11 13.77
N GLY A 11 -34.75 -22.29 14.18
CA GLY A 11 -34.17 -23.55 13.70
C GLY A 11 -34.51 -23.76 12.22
N MET A 12 -33.49 -23.92 11.39
CA MET A 12 -33.62 -24.27 9.98
C MET A 12 -32.89 -25.57 9.71
N GLU A 13 -33.45 -26.48 8.90
CA GLU A 13 -32.67 -27.61 8.42
C GLU A 13 -31.48 -27.09 7.59
N LEU A 14 -30.35 -27.83 7.58
CA LEU A 14 -29.15 -27.40 6.85
C LEU A 14 -29.42 -27.05 5.37
N SER A 15 -30.31 -27.78 4.69
CA SER A 15 -30.74 -27.45 3.32
C SER A 15 -31.62 -26.20 3.23
N GLU A 16 -32.44 -25.94 4.24
CA GLU A 16 -33.24 -24.71 4.33
C GLU A 16 -32.35 -23.51 4.60
N PHE A 17 -31.37 -23.65 5.50
CA PHE A 17 -30.39 -22.61 5.79
C PHE A 17 -29.55 -22.27 4.55
N HIS A 18 -29.08 -23.27 3.80
CA HIS A 18 -28.39 -23.05 2.53
C HIS A 18 -29.25 -22.28 1.52
N ARG A 19 -30.54 -22.62 1.39
CA ARG A 19 -31.48 -21.91 0.50
C ARG A 19 -31.76 -20.49 0.99
N TYR A 20 -31.91 -20.30 2.29
CA TYR A 20 -32.09 -19.00 2.92
C TYR A 20 -30.92 -18.06 2.62
N LEU A 21 -29.68 -18.54 2.74
CA LEU A 21 -28.48 -17.76 2.40
C LEU A 21 -28.45 -17.37 0.91
N ASP A 22 -28.85 -18.27 0.00
CA ASP A 22 -28.93 -17.96 -1.43
C ASP A 22 -30.01 -16.91 -1.72
N GLU A 23 -31.18 -16.99 -1.07
CA GLU A 23 -32.24 -15.99 -1.20
C GLU A 23 -31.78 -14.61 -0.71
N LYS A 24 -31.17 -14.55 0.50
CA LYS A 24 -30.69 -13.29 1.06
C LYS A 24 -29.51 -12.70 0.28
N ARG A 25 -28.66 -13.53 -0.30
CA ARG A 25 -27.62 -13.07 -1.26
C ARG A 25 -28.25 -12.42 -2.49
N ARG A 26 -29.30 -13.02 -3.07
CA ARG A 26 -30.00 -12.45 -4.23
C ARG A 26 -30.72 -11.15 -3.92
N GLU A 27 -31.33 -11.03 -2.73
CA GLU A 27 -31.93 -9.77 -2.27
C GLU A 27 -30.88 -8.66 -2.14
N LEU A 28 -29.70 -8.99 -1.59
CA LEU A 28 -28.57 -8.07 -1.52
C LEU A 28 -28.07 -7.67 -2.92
N GLU A 29 -27.93 -8.62 -3.84
CA GLU A 29 -27.54 -8.34 -5.24
C GLU A 29 -28.55 -7.45 -5.95
N ALA A 30 -29.86 -7.68 -5.74
CA ALA A 30 -30.89 -6.79 -6.27
C ALA A 30 -30.77 -5.37 -5.69
N CYS A 31 -30.58 -5.25 -4.37
CA CYS A 31 -30.36 -3.95 -3.73
C CYS A 31 -29.10 -3.24 -4.28
N TYR A 32 -28.03 -3.99 -4.54
CA TYR A 32 -26.81 -3.45 -5.15
C TYR A 32 -27.10 -2.85 -6.52
N HIS A 33 -27.83 -3.56 -7.39
CA HIS A 33 -28.17 -3.07 -8.73
C HIS A 33 -29.07 -1.83 -8.69
N GLU A 34 -30.04 -1.76 -7.79
CA GLU A 34 -30.89 -0.55 -7.65
C GLU A 34 -30.05 0.68 -7.26
N ILE A 35 -29.06 0.52 -6.37
CA ILE A 35 -28.15 1.61 -6.00
C ILE A 35 -27.18 1.96 -7.15
N GLU A 36 -26.76 0.97 -7.93
CA GLU A 36 -25.92 1.15 -9.12
C GLU A 36 -26.65 2.00 -10.19
N GLU A 37 -27.95 1.78 -10.40
CA GLU A 37 -28.75 2.63 -11.29
C GLU A 37 -28.84 4.08 -10.79
N VAL A 38 -29.00 4.29 -9.48
CA VAL A 38 -28.92 5.65 -8.89
C VAL A 38 -27.54 6.27 -9.12
N GLN A 39 -26.46 5.48 -9.01
CA GLN A 39 -25.10 5.96 -9.33
C GLN A 39 -25.00 6.47 -10.77
N TYR A 40 -25.57 5.74 -11.73
CA TYR A 40 -25.57 6.14 -13.13
C TYR A 40 -26.32 7.47 -13.33
N GLN A 41 -27.50 7.63 -12.70
CA GLN A 41 -28.25 8.89 -12.74
C GLN A 41 -27.48 10.04 -12.10
N PHE A 42 -26.87 9.84 -10.92
CA PHE A 42 -26.06 10.87 -10.28
C PHE A 42 -24.89 11.30 -11.16
N ASN A 43 -24.16 10.37 -11.76
CA ASN A 43 -23.04 10.69 -12.62
C ASN A 43 -23.47 11.49 -13.86
N ASP A 44 -24.55 11.09 -14.53
CA ASP A 44 -25.05 11.80 -15.73
C ASP A 44 -25.50 13.22 -15.38
N ILE A 45 -26.28 13.39 -14.31
CA ILE A 45 -26.74 14.72 -13.90
C ILE A 45 -25.59 15.58 -13.40
N PHE A 46 -24.71 15.01 -12.56
CA PHE A 46 -23.56 15.72 -12.02
C PHE A 46 -22.62 16.21 -13.13
N GLN A 47 -22.38 15.42 -14.18
CA GLN A 47 -21.56 15.86 -15.32
C GLN A 47 -22.18 17.07 -16.04
N ARG A 48 -23.50 17.07 -16.23
CA ARG A 48 -24.22 18.21 -16.86
C ARG A 48 -24.16 19.45 -15.97
N GLU A 49 -24.38 19.28 -14.67
CA GLU A 49 -24.30 20.38 -13.72
C GLU A 49 -22.88 20.91 -13.57
N LEU A 50 -21.85 20.06 -13.63
CA LEU A 50 -20.45 20.47 -13.62
C LEU A 50 -20.08 21.27 -14.89
N ALA A 51 -20.57 20.85 -16.06
CA ALA A 51 -20.36 21.59 -17.29
C ALA A 51 -21.00 22.99 -17.24
N ALA A 52 -22.24 23.08 -16.74
CA ALA A 52 -22.93 24.35 -16.60
C ALA A 52 -22.35 25.22 -15.47
N TRP A 53 -21.85 24.61 -14.39
CA TRP A 53 -21.06 25.27 -13.34
C TRP A 53 -19.77 25.86 -13.93
N GLN A 54 -19.03 25.08 -14.73
CA GLN A 54 -17.79 25.52 -15.35
C GLN A 54 -18.01 26.72 -16.27
N GLU A 55 -19.10 26.73 -17.03
CA GLU A 55 -19.47 27.89 -17.88
C GLU A 55 -19.62 29.16 -17.03
N LYS A 56 -20.35 29.09 -15.92
CA LYS A 56 -20.54 30.24 -15.01
C LYS A 56 -19.26 30.62 -14.29
N PHE A 57 -18.51 29.64 -13.82
CA PHE A 57 -17.24 29.86 -13.16
C PHE A 57 -16.24 30.57 -14.08
N THR A 58 -16.07 30.09 -15.31
CA THR A 58 -15.19 30.73 -16.31
C THR A 58 -15.66 32.12 -16.72
N TYR A 59 -16.97 32.42 -16.64
CA TYR A 59 -17.47 33.78 -16.83
C TYR A 59 -17.15 34.71 -15.63
N CYS A 60 -17.36 34.24 -14.40
CA CYS A 60 -17.22 35.02 -13.18
C CYS A 60 -15.75 35.25 -12.79
N TYR A 61 -14.91 34.21 -12.87
CA TYR A 61 -13.52 34.23 -12.40
C TYR A 61 -12.69 35.42 -12.91
N PRO A 62 -12.51 35.62 -14.23
CA PRO A 62 -11.70 36.74 -14.73
C PRO A 62 -12.29 38.10 -14.36
N ARG A 63 -13.63 38.23 -14.32
CA ARG A 63 -14.30 39.48 -13.95
C ARG A 63 -14.09 39.84 -12.48
N VAL A 64 -14.16 38.85 -11.59
CA VAL A 64 -13.87 39.07 -10.16
C VAL A 64 -12.39 39.40 -9.95
N MET A 65 -11.48 38.80 -10.72
CA MET A 65 -10.06 39.19 -10.70
C MET A 65 -9.86 40.65 -11.13
N GLU A 66 -10.42 41.05 -12.27
CA GLU A 66 -10.23 42.39 -12.84
C GLU A 66 -10.94 43.50 -12.04
N GLN A 67 -12.15 43.24 -11.56
CA GLN A 67 -13.02 44.22 -10.91
C GLN A 67 -12.93 44.16 -9.37
N ARG A 68 -11.91 43.51 -8.81
CA ARG A 68 -11.76 43.30 -7.35
C ARG A 68 -11.92 44.59 -6.54
N GLY A 69 -11.37 45.70 -7.02
CA GLY A 69 -11.44 47.01 -6.35
C GLY A 69 -12.83 47.66 -6.38
N GLU A 70 -13.74 47.18 -7.22
CA GLU A 70 -15.10 47.68 -7.39
C GLU A 70 -16.14 46.79 -6.67
N MET A 71 -15.69 45.68 -6.08
CA MET A 71 -16.56 44.75 -5.36
C MET A 71 -17.13 45.37 -4.09
N PRO A 72 -18.36 44.97 -3.69
CA PRO A 72 -18.93 45.36 -2.41
C PRO A 72 -17.99 45.02 -1.24
N PRO A 73 -17.86 45.90 -0.21
CA PRO A 73 -16.89 45.71 0.87
C PRO A 73 -16.98 44.36 1.58
N ALA A 74 -18.20 43.83 1.76
CA ALA A 74 -18.41 42.53 2.39
C ALA A 74 -17.83 41.37 1.55
N PHE A 75 -17.98 41.41 0.22
CA PHE A 75 -17.45 40.38 -0.67
C PHE A 75 -15.93 40.50 -0.83
N ALA A 76 -15.42 41.73 -0.96
CA ALA A 76 -13.99 41.99 -0.98
C ALA A 76 -13.29 41.48 0.29
N GLN A 77 -13.88 41.69 1.47
CA GLN A 77 -13.35 41.17 2.74
C GLN A 77 -13.27 39.65 2.78
N ILE A 78 -14.22 38.94 2.18
CA ILE A 78 -14.17 37.48 2.08
C ILE A 78 -12.97 37.07 1.22
N ILE A 79 -12.81 37.66 0.04
CA ILE A 79 -11.68 37.38 -0.85
C ILE A 79 -10.34 37.68 -0.15
N ASP A 80 -10.23 38.83 0.51
CA ASP A 80 -9.02 39.24 1.25
C ASP A 80 -8.68 38.28 2.39
N GLN A 81 -9.70 37.79 3.11
CA GLN A 81 -9.53 36.82 4.18
C GLN A 81 -9.06 35.46 3.62
N THR A 82 -9.72 34.97 2.56
CA THR A 82 -9.32 33.74 1.89
C THR A 82 -7.89 33.85 1.33
N GLU A 83 -7.50 34.99 0.77
CA GLU A 83 -6.13 35.21 0.29
C GLU A 83 -5.10 35.14 1.42
N ARG A 84 -5.40 35.68 2.59
CA ARG A 84 -4.50 35.53 3.76
C ARG A 84 -4.36 34.08 4.19
N GLU A 85 -5.45 33.32 4.14
CA GLU A 85 -5.43 31.88 4.44
C GLU A 85 -4.60 31.11 3.42
N GLU A 86 -4.77 31.39 2.12
CA GLU A 86 -4.00 30.76 1.05
C GLU A 86 -2.51 31.15 1.10
N LEU A 87 -2.20 32.42 1.38
CA LEU A 87 -0.83 32.87 1.63
C LEU A 87 -0.20 32.12 2.80
N ALA A 88 -0.92 31.97 3.91
CA ALA A 88 -0.45 31.22 5.07
C ALA A 88 -0.23 29.74 4.73
N ARG A 89 -1.14 29.12 3.97
CA ARG A 89 -1.03 27.73 3.50
C ARG A 89 0.20 27.52 2.62
N ILE A 90 0.39 28.34 1.58
CA ILE A 90 1.54 28.22 0.66
C ILE A 90 2.84 28.52 1.41
N THR A 91 2.85 29.49 2.33
CA THR A 91 4.03 29.78 3.17
C THR A 91 4.38 28.60 4.08
N ALA A 92 3.38 27.90 4.63
CA ALA A 92 3.59 26.67 5.39
C ALA A 92 4.15 25.54 4.51
N GLU A 93 3.65 25.36 3.29
CA GLU A 93 4.18 24.39 2.31
C GLU A 93 5.66 24.70 1.98
N ILE A 94 6.00 25.97 1.75
CA ILE A 94 7.40 26.40 1.54
C ILE A 94 8.27 26.05 2.76
N ALA A 95 7.79 26.30 3.97
CA ALA A 95 8.53 25.99 5.19
C ALA A 95 8.74 24.47 5.39
N GLU A 96 7.75 23.65 5.02
CA GLU A 96 7.86 22.21 5.01
C GLU A 96 8.90 21.73 3.99
N LEU A 97 8.83 22.23 2.76
CA LEU A 97 9.81 21.93 1.70
C LEU A 97 11.22 22.34 2.12
N ASP A 98 11.38 23.49 2.79
CA ASP A 98 12.66 23.91 3.40
C ASP A 98 13.16 22.92 4.46
N GLY A 99 12.25 22.30 5.22
CA GLY A 99 12.56 21.19 6.12
C GLY A 99 13.05 19.96 5.36
N GLN A 100 12.29 19.50 4.37
CA GLN A 100 12.60 18.32 3.56
C GLN A 100 13.93 18.46 2.82
N ILE A 101 14.21 19.63 2.23
CA ILE A 101 15.48 19.91 1.53
C ILE A 101 16.66 19.84 2.51
N ARG A 102 16.53 20.45 3.71
CA ARG A 102 17.60 20.42 4.72
C ARG A 102 17.86 19.00 5.22
N GLU A 103 16.82 18.25 5.52
CA GLU A 103 16.92 16.86 5.95
C GLU A 103 17.52 15.98 4.84
N GLY A 104 17.01 16.09 3.62
CA GLY A 104 17.50 15.34 2.47
C GLY A 104 18.96 15.63 2.14
N ARG A 105 19.41 16.89 2.24
CA ARG A 105 20.83 17.25 2.10
C ARG A 105 21.69 16.64 3.21
N SER A 106 21.25 16.75 4.47
CA SER A 106 21.97 16.12 5.61
C SER A 106 22.07 14.61 5.47
N LYS A 107 21.00 13.95 5.03
CA LYS A 107 20.98 12.52 4.74
C LYS A 107 21.92 12.17 3.59
N SER A 108 21.92 12.95 2.52
CA SER A 108 22.83 12.78 1.38
C SER A 108 24.30 12.85 1.81
N ASP A 109 24.65 13.83 2.64
CA ASP A 109 26.00 13.98 3.19
C ASP A 109 26.40 12.78 4.07
N SER A 110 25.46 12.29 4.90
CA SER A 110 25.67 11.09 5.71
C SER A 110 25.94 9.86 4.85
N LEU A 111 25.14 9.63 3.81
CA LEU A 111 25.31 8.50 2.88
C LEU A 111 26.66 8.56 2.15
N LEU A 112 27.11 9.76 1.74
CA LEU A 112 28.43 9.96 1.17
C LEU A 112 29.56 9.66 2.16
N SER A 113 29.40 10.04 3.44
CA SER A 113 30.36 9.69 4.49
C SER A 113 30.44 8.17 4.68
N GLN A 114 29.30 7.51 4.80
CA GLN A 114 29.23 6.05 4.97
C GLN A 114 29.83 5.31 3.76
N ALA A 115 29.62 5.81 2.54
CA ALA A 115 30.22 5.24 1.34
C ALA A 115 31.75 5.39 1.33
N ARG A 116 32.27 6.53 1.80
CA ARG A 116 33.72 6.76 1.97
C ARG A 116 34.31 5.84 3.03
N GLU A 117 33.62 5.66 4.16
CA GLU A 117 34.04 4.76 5.23
C GLU A 117 34.07 3.29 4.78
N ALA A 118 33.04 2.82 4.06
CA ALA A 118 33.03 1.47 3.50
C ALA A 118 34.20 1.24 2.53
N THR A 119 34.51 2.24 1.70
CA THR A 119 35.66 2.20 0.79
C THR A 119 36.99 2.18 1.55
N ALA A 120 37.11 2.98 2.62
CA ALA A 120 38.31 3.04 3.44
C ALA A 120 38.55 1.72 4.20
N ALA A 121 37.48 1.11 4.73
CA ALA A 121 37.55 -0.19 5.40
C ALA A 121 38.07 -1.28 4.46
N LEU A 122 37.55 -1.37 3.22
CA LEU A 122 38.04 -2.31 2.21
C LEU A 122 39.54 -2.09 1.91
N ARG A 123 39.95 -0.83 1.73
CA ARG A 123 41.36 -0.48 1.49
C ARG A 123 42.26 -0.82 2.68
N GLY A 124 41.77 -0.70 3.90
CA GLY A 124 42.53 -1.01 5.12
C GLY A 124 42.82 -2.49 5.31
N VAL A 125 41.94 -3.38 4.81
CA VAL A 125 42.10 -4.84 4.93
C VAL A 125 43.00 -5.43 3.82
N ASN A 126 43.15 -4.71 2.70
CA ASN A 126 43.90 -5.18 1.54
C ASN A 126 45.39 -5.48 1.83
N PRO A 127 46.16 -4.64 2.55
CA PRO A 127 47.56 -4.92 2.86
C PRO A 127 47.78 -6.23 3.63
N ASP A 128 46.99 -6.48 4.68
CA ASP A 128 47.14 -7.67 5.52
C ASP A 128 46.86 -8.96 4.75
N LEU A 129 45.83 -8.96 3.90
CA LEU A 129 45.52 -10.12 3.06
C LEU A 129 46.56 -10.33 1.97
N ASN A 130 47.10 -9.24 1.40
CA ASN A 130 48.16 -9.31 0.42
C ASN A 130 49.47 -9.85 1.03
N GLU A 131 49.85 -9.40 2.22
CA GLU A 131 51.01 -9.93 2.95
C GLU A 131 50.86 -11.42 3.25
N ARG A 132 49.67 -11.85 3.68
CA ARG A 132 49.37 -13.28 3.90
C ARG A 132 49.45 -14.09 2.61
N GLU A 133 48.91 -13.57 1.50
CA GLU A 133 48.98 -14.27 0.21
C GLU A 133 50.43 -14.40 -0.26
N GLU A 134 51.24 -13.33 -0.18
CA GLU A 134 52.66 -13.36 -0.55
C GLU A 134 53.46 -14.30 0.35
N HIS A 135 53.16 -14.34 1.65
CA HIS A 135 53.77 -15.30 2.57
C HIS A 135 53.43 -16.75 2.16
N LEU A 136 52.16 -17.06 1.90
CA LEU A 136 51.72 -18.39 1.48
C LEU A 136 52.31 -18.80 0.10
N LYS A 137 52.43 -17.86 -0.84
CA LYS A 137 53.12 -18.08 -2.12
C LYS A 137 54.60 -18.42 -1.90
N SER A 138 55.27 -17.73 -0.97
CA SER A 138 56.67 -18.02 -0.64
C SER A 138 56.85 -19.41 -0.03
N LEU A 139 55.95 -19.82 0.88
CA LEU A 139 55.95 -21.16 1.46
C LEU A 139 55.68 -22.24 0.42
N MET A 140 54.76 -21.98 -0.52
CA MET A 140 54.48 -22.90 -1.63
C MET A 140 55.74 -23.16 -2.47
N MET A 141 56.49 -22.10 -2.80
CA MET A 141 57.73 -22.22 -3.55
C MET A 141 58.79 -23.01 -2.76
N GLN A 142 58.97 -22.71 -1.46
CA GLN A 142 59.86 -23.47 -0.60
C GLN A 142 59.53 -24.97 -0.56
N TYR A 143 58.26 -25.32 -0.40
CA TYR A 143 57.86 -26.73 -0.39
C TYR A 143 57.96 -27.40 -1.76
N GLN A 144 57.87 -26.65 -2.87
CA GLN A 144 58.17 -27.16 -4.22
C GLN A 144 59.66 -27.48 -4.37
N ASP A 145 60.52 -26.59 -3.91
CA ASP A 145 61.97 -26.79 -3.93
C ASP A 145 62.38 -27.97 -3.04
N GLU A 146 61.84 -28.07 -1.81
CA GLU A 146 62.08 -29.20 -0.90
C GLU A 146 61.62 -30.54 -1.49
N TYR A 147 60.49 -30.54 -2.21
CA TYR A 147 60.00 -31.72 -2.89
C TYR A 147 60.91 -32.12 -4.05
N ALA A 148 61.33 -31.16 -4.88
CA ALA A 148 62.21 -31.37 -6.02
C ALA A 148 63.60 -31.88 -5.57
N ASP A 149 64.21 -31.23 -4.58
CA ASP A 149 65.50 -31.65 -4.00
C ASP A 149 65.43 -33.06 -3.38
N ALA A 150 64.35 -33.37 -2.66
CA ALA A 150 64.14 -34.72 -2.11
C ALA A 150 63.93 -35.77 -3.21
N TYR A 151 63.32 -35.41 -4.33
CA TYR A 151 63.12 -36.27 -5.49
C TYR A 151 64.42 -36.54 -6.24
N GLU A 152 65.19 -35.51 -6.59
CA GLU A 152 66.50 -35.63 -7.24
C GLU A 152 67.48 -36.46 -6.41
N LYS A 153 67.52 -36.23 -5.09
CA LYS A 153 68.33 -37.03 -4.16
C LYS A 153 67.88 -38.49 -4.06
N LEU A 154 66.59 -38.78 -4.26
CA LEU A 154 66.10 -40.15 -4.31
C LEU A 154 66.52 -40.85 -5.60
N GLU A 155 66.36 -40.18 -6.74
CA GLU A 155 66.72 -40.69 -8.06
C GLU A 155 68.22 -41.02 -8.12
N ALA A 156 69.08 -40.11 -7.65
CA ALA A 156 70.53 -40.32 -7.57
C ALA A 156 70.94 -41.49 -6.64
N LEU A 157 70.16 -41.81 -5.62
CA LEU A 157 70.42 -42.93 -4.71
C LEU A 157 69.89 -44.28 -5.23
N GLU A 158 68.90 -44.25 -6.12
CA GLU A 158 68.29 -45.43 -6.75
C GLU A 158 69.05 -45.88 -8.01
N ASP A 159 69.80 -44.99 -8.67
CA ASP A 159 70.64 -45.27 -9.85
C ASP A 159 71.90 -46.15 -9.59
N SER A 160 72.19 -46.47 -8.33
CA SER A 160 73.32 -47.36 -7.97
C SER A 160 72.85 -48.81 -7.84
N SER A 161 73.50 -49.74 -8.54
CA SER A 161 73.14 -51.17 -8.66
C SER A 161 73.09 -51.96 -7.33
N LEU A 162 73.55 -51.39 -6.22
CA LEU A 162 73.41 -51.90 -4.83
C LEU A 162 72.95 -50.81 -3.83
N GLY A 163 72.54 -49.64 -4.31
CA GLY A 163 72.26 -48.43 -3.51
C GLY A 163 71.08 -48.57 -2.54
N TRP A 164 70.11 -49.42 -2.84
CA TRP A 164 68.92 -49.64 -2.01
C TRP A 164 69.24 -50.37 -0.68
N LEU A 165 70.28 -51.21 -0.65
CA LEU A 165 70.70 -51.96 0.55
C LEU A 165 71.55 -51.11 1.51
N THR A 166 72.41 -50.23 0.98
CA THR A 166 73.31 -49.40 1.78
C THR A 166 72.69 -48.07 2.22
N ASN A 167 71.72 -47.54 1.45
CA ASN A 167 71.09 -46.24 1.72
C ASN A 167 69.63 -46.31 2.18
N PHE A 168 69.11 -47.48 2.58
CA PHE A 168 67.71 -47.69 2.98
C PHE A 168 67.17 -46.63 3.97
N SER A 169 67.96 -46.28 4.98
CA SER A 169 67.56 -45.27 5.98
C SER A 169 67.48 -43.85 5.40
N ARG A 170 68.31 -43.51 4.41
CA ARG A 170 68.31 -42.22 3.70
C ARG A 170 67.13 -42.14 2.73
N ILE A 171 66.89 -43.20 1.95
CA ILE A 171 65.73 -43.32 1.07
C ILE A 171 64.42 -43.17 1.86
N ARG A 172 64.30 -43.82 3.03
CA ARG A 172 63.12 -43.67 3.90
C ARG A 172 62.94 -42.24 4.42
N ARG A 173 64.04 -41.53 4.76
CA ARG A 173 63.97 -40.12 5.18
C ARG A 173 63.55 -39.21 4.05
N LEU A 174 64.13 -39.36 2.86
CA LEU A 174 63.80 -38.55 1.69
C LEU A 174 62.35 -38.78 1.23
N ARG A 175 61.88 -40.03 1.21
CA ARG A 175 60.45 -40.33 0.96
C ARG A 175 59.52 -39.73 2.03
N LYS A 176 59.96 -39.63 3.28
CA LYS A 176 59.20 -38.96 4.35
C LYS A 176 59.19 -37.45 4.13
N ALA A 177 60.31 -36.85 3.74
CA ALA A 177 60.41 -35.43 3.41
C ALA A 177 59.52 -35.08 2.20
N GLN A 178 59.56 -35.86 1.13
CA GLN A 178 58.70 -35.71 -0.05
C GLN A 178 57.21 -35.76 0.31
N ARG A 179 56.80 -36.74 1.16
CA ARG A 179 55.41 -36.83 1.64
C ARG A 179 55.02 -35.66 2.54
N LEU A 180 55.95 -35.13 3.34
CA LEU A 180 55.72 -33.98 4.21
C LEU A 180 55.57 -32.70 3.39
N ALA A 181 56.50 -32.43 2.47
CA ALA A 181 56.46 -31.30 1.55
C ALA A 181 55.16 -31.31 0.72
N LYS A 182 54.76 -32.47 0.17
CA LYS A 182 53.48 -32.59 -0.55
C LYS A 182 52.25 -32.32 0.32
N ARG A 183 52.27 -32.74 1.60
CA ARG A 183 51.19 -32.42 2.55
C ARG A 183 51.15 -30.93 2.88
N GLN A 184 52.31 -30.33 3.10
CA GLN A 184 52.44 -28.91 3.38
C GLN A 184 52.01 -28.06 2.18
N GLN A 185 52.40 -28.44 0.95
CA GLN A 185 51.87 -27.83 -0.29
C GLN A 185 50.35 -27.88 -0.35
N ALA A 186 49.74 -29.04 -0.08
CA ALA A 186 48.28 -29.17 -0.11
C ALA A 186 47.61 -28.26 0.94
N GLN A 187 48.19 -28.13 2.14
CA GLN A 187 47.70 -27.24 3.19
C GLN A 187 47.86 -25.76 2.82
N THR A 188 49.03 -25.35 2.32
CA THR A 188 49.29 -23.98 1.87
C THR A 188 48.39 -23.58 0.70
N LEU A 189 48.08 -24.51 -0.21
CA LEU A 189 47.16 -24.27 -1.31
C LEU A 189 45.73 -24.01 -0.81
N GLU A 190 45.30 -24.75 0.21
CA GLU A 190 43.99 -24.55 0.83
C GLU A 190 43.92 -23.20 1.56
N GLN A 191 44.94 -22.85 2.33
CA GLN A 191 45.03 -21.53 2.97
C GLN A 191 45.03 -20.38 1.96
N LEU A 192 45.68 -20.57 0.81
CA LEU A 192 45.70 -19.57 -0.27
C LEU A 192 44.33 -19.43 -0.93
N ARG A 193 43.56 -20.51 -1.05
CA ARG A 193 42.15 -20.44 -1.49
C ARG A 193 41.29 -19.72 -0.47
N GLU A 194 41.48 -20.00 0.82
CA GLU A 194 40.76 -19.36 1.92
C GLU A 194 40.99 -17.84 1.92
N VAL A 195 42.25 -17.38 1.86
CA VAL A 195 42.59 -15.95 1.78
C VAL A 195 41.94 -15.26 0.56
N ARG A 196 41.88 -15.95 -0.58
CA ARG A 196 41.23 -15.42 -1.79
C ARG A 196 39.71 -15.38 -1.66
N GLN A 197 39.10 -16.41 -1.09
CA GLN A 197 37.66 -16.44 -0.83
C GLN A 197 37.25 -15.36 0.19
N ASP A 198 38.03 -15.18 1.25
CA ASP A 198 37.85 -14.11 2.23
C ASP A 198 37.91 -12.73 1.58
N TRP A 199 38.87 -12.51 0.67
CA TRP A 199 38.95 -11.26 -0.08
C TRP A 199 37.73 -11.06 -0.99
N LEU A 200 37.34 -12.09 -1.77
CA LEU A 200 36.18 -12.02 -2.64
C LEU A 200 34.90 -11.71 -1.86
N GLY A 201 34.68 -12.39 -0.73
CA GLY A 201 33.53 -12.13 0.14
C GLY A 201 33.51 -10.69 0.67
N LYS A 202 34.66 -10.15 1.10
CA LYS A 202 34.74 -8.74 1.55
C LYS A 202 34.52 -7.73 0.42
N VAL A 203 34.98 -8.02 -0.79
CA VAL A 203 34.75 -7.17 -1.96
C VAL A 203 33.28 -7.20 -2.37
N GLU A 204 32.64 -8.37 -2.36
CA GLU A 204 31.22 -8.53 -2.65
C GLU A 204 30.36 -7.79 -1.63
N GLU A 205 30.57 -8.02 -0.33
CA GLU A 205 29.86 -7.33 0.76
C GLU A 205 30.02 -5.80 0.67
N ALA A 206 31.25 -5.32 0.42
CA ALA A 206 31.50 -3.89 0.26
C ALA A 206 30.83 -3.33 -1.01
N GLY A 207 30.80 -4.11 -2.09
CA GLY A 207 30.13 -3.76 -3.35
C GLY A 207 28.62 -3.63 -3.20
N GLU A 208 27.98 -4.60 -2.53
CA GLU A 208 26.56 -4.56 -2.20
C GLU A 208 26.23 -3.35 -1.32
N LYS A 209 27.02 -3.12 -0.27
CA LYS A 209 26.84 -1.97 0.63
C LYS A 209 27.00 -0.64 -0.13
N GLN A 210 27.99 -0.51 -1.00
CA GLN A 210 28.18 0.68 -1.83
C GLN A 210 27.04 0.88 -2.83
N ALA A 211 26.54 -0.19 -3.44
CA ALA A 211 25.41 -0.14 -4.36
C ALA A 211 24.14 0.34 -3.64
N ALA A 212 23.85 -0.20 -2.45
CA ALA A 212 22.72 0.20 -1.63
C ALA A 212 22.81 1.68 -1.20
N LEU A 213 23.97 2.12 -0.70
CA LEU A 213 24.20 3.52 -0.32
C LEU A 213 24.06 4.48 -1.51
N ARG A 214 24.52 4.06 -2.70
CA ARG A 214 24.39 4.86 -3.92
C ARG A 214 22.93 4.96 -4.37
N ASP A 215 22.19 3.86 -4.35
CA ASP A 215 20.76 3.85 -4.70
C ASP A 215 19.96 4.75 -3.75
N GLU A 216 20.21 4.66 -2.44
CA GLU A 216 19.56 5.52 -1.46
C GLU A 216 19.93 6.99 -1.67
N TRP A 217 21.21 7.30 -1.93
CA TRP A 217 21.67 8.66 -2.21
C TRP A 217 21.01 9.23 -3.48
N GLN A 218 20.88 8.42 -4.54
CA GLN A 218 20.20 8.83 -5.77
C GLN A 218 18.73 9.16 -5.51
N LYS A 219 18.01 8.32 -4.78
CA LYS A 219 16.60 8.56 -4.41
C LYS A 219 16.43 9.86 -3.63
N VAL A 220 17.26 10.07 -2.59
CA VAL A 220 17.21 11.29 -1.79
C VAL A 220 17.57 12.51 -2.62
N SER A 221 18.54 12.42 -3.52
CA SER A 221 18.94 13.54 -4.39
C SER A 221 17.82 13.96 -5.34
N VAL A 222 17.09 13.00 -5.90
CA VAL A 222 15.92 13.29 -6.76
C VAL A 222 14.83 14.00 -5.95
N GLN A 223 14.49 13.48 -4.76
CA GLN A 223 13.50 14.09 -3.89
C GLN A 223 13.87 15.53 -3.48
N VAL A 224 15.14 15.77 -3.16
CA VAL A 224 15.65 17.12 -2.86
C VAL A 224 15.49 18.04 -4.06
N SER A 225 15.85 17.58 -5.27
CA SER A 225 15.72 18.38 -6.50
C SER A 225 14.27 18.72 -6.84
N GLU A 226 13.35 17.77 -6.64
CA GLU A 226 11.91 17.98 -6.84
C GLU A 226 11.37 18.98 -5.82
N ALA A 227 11.74 18.83 -4.54
CA ALA A 227 11.36 19.75 -3.48
C ALA A 227 11.92 21.17 -3.71
N GLU A 228 13.17 21.29 -4.15
CA GLU A 228 13.79 22.58 -4.51
C GLU A 228 13.05 23.27 -5.66
N THR A 229 12.74 22.53 -6.72
CA THR A 229 12.00 23.05 -7.88
C THR A 229 10.61 23.52 -7.47
N ARG A 230 9.89 22.71 -6.68
CA ARG A 230 8.56 23.06 -6.17
C ARG A 230 8.62 24.29 -5.27
N ARG A 231 9.56 24.34 -4.34
CA ARG A 231 9.78 25.46 -3.43
C ARG A 231 10.08 26.75 -4.21
N GLU A 232 10.96 26.70 -5.19
CA GLU A 232 11.31 27.86 -6.02
C GLU A 232 10.11 28.38 -6.80
N TYR A 233 9.33 27.47 -7.40
CA TYR A 233 8.09 27.83 -8.09
C TYR A 233 7.10 28.52 -7.15
N LEU A 234 6.85 27.96 -5.97
CA LEU A 234 5.94 28.55 -4.98
C LEU A 234 6.43 29.91 -4.48
N GLN A 235 7.73 30.02 -4.18
CA GLN A 235 8.31 31.25 -3.67
C GLN A 235 8.29 32.38 -4.70
N THR A 236 8.53 32.05 -5.98
CA THR A 236 8.55 33.02 -7.08
C THR A 236 7.15 33.54 -7.39
N ASN A 237 6.13 32.68 -7.31
CA ASN A 237 4.76 32.99 -7.71
C ASN A 237 3.81 33.14 -6.50
N LEU A 238 4.34 33.33 -5.29
CA LEU A 238 3.58 33.25 -4.03
C LEU A 238 2.31 34.11 -4.04
N THR A 239 2.45 35.39 -4.37
CA THR A 239 1.34 36.35 -4.35
C THR A 239 0.30 36.04 -5.41
N GLU A 240 0.73 35.71 -6.62
CA GLU A 240 -0.16 35.37 -7.74
C GLU A 240 -0.93 34.08 -7.45
N LEU A 241 -0.24 33.01 -7.04
CA LEU A 241 -0.86 31.74 -6.66
C LEU A 241 -1.85 31.89 -5.52
N ALA A 242 -1.52 32.71 -4.50
CA ALA A 242 -2.45 32.94 -3.40
C ALA A 242 -3.69 33.73 -3.84
N GLN A 243 -3.53 34.74 -4.70
CA GLN A 243 -4.65 35.51 -5.23
C GLN A 243 -5.57 34.62 -6.11
N GLU A 244 -4.98 33.85 -7.03
CA GLU A 244 -5.72 32.93 -7.90
C GLU A 244 -6.47 31.88 -7.08
N ALA A 245 -5.78 31.22 -6.14
CA ALA A 245 -6.37 30.22 -5.25
C ALA A 245 -7.49 30.83 -4.38
N ALA A 246 -7.31 32.05 -3.90
CA ALA A 246 -8.32 32.73 -3.07
C ALA A 246 -9.60 33.03 -3.84
N ILE A 247 -9.47 33.53 -5.07
CA ILE A 247 -10.63 33.83 -5.92
C ILE A 247 -11.31 32.53 -6.35
N GLN A 248 -10.55 31.53 -6.75
CA GLN A 248 -11.07 30.20 -7.06
C GLN A 248 -11.86 29.63 -5.89
N ARG A 249 -11.25 29.55 -4.71
CA ARG A 249 -11.88 29.01 -3.50
C ARG A 249 -13.10 29.82 -3.08
N THR A 250 -13.02 31.15 -3.11
CA THR A 250 -14.17 32.00 -2.77
C THR A 250 -15.35 31.77 -3.70
N LEU A 251 -15.11 31.57 -5.00
CA LEU A 251 -16.16 31.30 -5.97
C LEU A 251 -16.72 29.87 -5.86
N GLU A 252 -15.87 28.88 -5.57
CA GLU A 252 -16.27 27.49 -5.34
C GLU A 252 -17.08 27.29 -4.04
N GLU A 253 -16.73 28.03 -2.99
CA GLU A 253 -17.35 27.95 -1.66
C GLU A 253 -18.47 28.99 -1.47
N LEU A 254 -18.80 29.78 -2.49
CA LEU A 254 -19.79 30.84 -2.38
C LEU A 254 -21.18 30.29 -2.03
N GLU A 255 -21.71 30.68 -0.87
CA GLU A 255 -23.01 30.22 -0.37
C GLU A 255 -24.13 31.26 -0.54
N LYS A 256 -23.77 32.53 -0.66
CA LYS A 256 -24.73 33.64 -0.80
C LYS A 256 -24.30 34.54 -1.93
N PRO A 257 -25.24 34.99 -2.78
CA PRO A 257 -24.92 35.93 -3.84
C PRO A 257 -24.45 37.25 -3.22
N PRO A 258 -23.30 37.79 -3.65
CA PRO A 258 -22.89 39.13 -3.23
C PRO A 258 -23.84 40.18 -3.82
N GLU A 259 -23.95 41.32 -3.14
CA GLU A 259 -24.80 42.46 -3.55
C GLU A 259 -24.18 43.24 -4.72
N ILE A 260 -24.03 42.56 -5.87
CA ILE A 260 -23.50 43.11 -7.11
C ILE A 260 -24.67 43.28 -8.07
N SER A 261 -24.78 44.47 -8.69
CA SER A 261 -25.81 44.73 -9.70
C SER A 261 -25.33 44.35 -11.10
N GLY A 262 -26.26 43.96 -11.97
CA GLY A 262 -25.98 43.66 -13.39
C GLY A 262 -25.55 42.21 -13.65
N GLU A 263 -25.04 41.96 -14.85
CA GLU A 263 -24.78 40.60 -15.37
C GLU A 263 -23.86 39.76 -14.47
N LEU A 264 -22.85 40.39 -13.86
CA LEU A 264 -21.93 39.71 -12.95
C LEU A 264 -22.64 39.24 -11.67
N GLY A 265 -23.52 40.07 -11.10
CA GLY A 265 -24.32 39.70 -9.94
C GLY A 265 -25.26 38.53 -10.22
N ASP A 266 -25.93 38.57 -11.37
CA ASP A 266 -26.81 37.48 -11.82
C ASP A 266 -26.03 36.17 -12.04
N ALA A 267 -24.84 36.26 -12.64
CA ALA A 267 -23.98 35.09 -12.86
C ALA A 267 -23.44 34.50 -11.54
N LEU A 268 -23.06 35.33 -10.57
CA LEU A 268 -22.64 34.88 -9.24
C LEU A 268 -23.80 34.26 -8.45
N ALA A 269 -25.02 34.78 -8.61
CA ALA A 269 -26.21 34.16 -8.02
C ALA A 269 -26.54 32.80 -8.64
N ASP A 270 -26.33 32.61 -9.95
CA ASP A 270 -26.45 31.29 -10.57
C ASP A 270 -25.34 30.34 -10.08
N LEU A 271 -24.10 30.84 -9.95
CA LEU A 271 -22.97 30.07 -9.44
C LEU A 271 -23.23 29.54 -8.02
N VAL A 272 -23.82 30.34 -7.13
CA VAL A 272 -24.21 29.91 -5.77
C VAL A 272 -25.18 28.73 -5.80
N LYS A 273 -26.23 28.81 -6.63
CA LYS A 273 -27.20 27.71 -6.78
C LYS A 273 -26.52 26.45 -7.30
N ARG A 274 -25.60 26.60 -8.25
CA ARG A 274 -24.83 25.48 -8.80
C ARG A 274 -23.84 24.90 -7.80
N ASN A 275 -23.23 25.70 -6.94
CA ASN A 275 -22.39 25.22 -5.83
C ASN A 275 -23.20 24.36 -4.85
N GLU A 276 -24.45 24.74 -4.55
CA GLU A 276 -25.36 23.95 -3.70
C GLU A 276 -25.73 22.62 -4.36
N VAL A 277 -26.12 22.65 -5.64
CA VAL A 277 -26.42 21.44 -6.40
C VAL A 277 -25.20 20.52 -6.49
N ARG A 278 -24.02 21.07 -6.82
CA ARG A 278 -22.75 20.32 -6.89
C ARG A 278 -22.45 19.61 -5.57
N ARG A 279 -22.48 20.35 -4.45
CA ARG A 279 -22.26 19.78 -3.10
C ARG A 279 -23.25 18.66 -2.78
N SER A 280 -24.52 18.85 -3.14
CA SER A 280 -25.57 17.86 -2.91
C SER A 280 -25.28 16.55 -3.67
N TYR A 281 -24.87 16.63 -4.94
CA TYR A 281 -24.51 15.45 -5.72
C TYR A 281 -23.18 14.81 -5.30
N GLU A 282 -22.18 15.60 -4.88
CA GLU A 282 -20.94 15.06 -4.31
C GLU A 282 -21.20 14.23 -3.05
N GLU A 283 -22.10 14.71 -2.17
CA GLU A 283 -22.56 13.97 -1.00
C GLU A 283 -23.33 12.70 -1.40
N GLY A 284 -24.22 12.80 -2.39
CA GLY A 284 -24.94 11.66 -2.97
C GLY A 284 -24.00 10.58 -3.51
N LEU A 285 -23.05 10.96 -4.37
CA LEU A 285 -22.08 10.06 -4.98
C LEU A 285 -21.17 9.39 -3.94
N ARG A 286 -20.80 10.11 -2.87
CA ARG A 286 -20.06 9.53 -1.74
C ARG A 286 -20.88 8.45 -1.05
N ALA A 287 -22.13 8.76 -0.69
CA ALA A 287 -23.03 7.79 -0.04
C ALA A 287 -23.27 6.56 -0.92
N VAL A 288 -23.43 6.74 -2.24
CA VAL A 288 -23.55 5.63 -3.19
C VAL A 288 -22.28 4.77 -3.18
N ALA A 289 -21.10 5.37 -3.28
CA ALA A 289 -19.83 4.63 -3.31
C ALA A 289 -19.62 3.82 -2.02
N GLU A 290 -19.92 4.41 -0.87
CA GLU A 290 -19.89 3.74 0.43
C GLU A 290 -20.88 2.56 0.48
N ALA A 291 -22.12 2.77 0.02
CA ALA A 291 -23.14 1.73 -0.02
C ALA A 291 -22.79 0.56 -0.93
N LEU A 292 -22.33 0.84 -2.15
CA LEU A 292 -21.93 -0.20 -3.10
C LEU A 292 -20.71 -0.97 -2.57
N GLY A 293 -19.73 -0.29 -1.98
CA GLY A 293 -18.57 -0.93 -1.36
C GLY A 293 -18.98 -1.89 -0.23
N LEU A 294 -19.89 -1.44 0.64
CA LEU A 294 -20.41 -2.24 1.75
C LEU A 294 -21.21 -3.45 1.26
N LEU A 295 -22.19 -3.24 0.37
CA LEU A 295 -23.03 -4.30 -0.18
C LEU A 295 -22.16 -5.33 -0.90
N LYS A 296 -21.16 -4.90 -1.69
CA LYS A 296 -20.23 -5.82 -2.33
C LYS A 296 -19.44 -6.66 -1.32
N GLY A 297 -18.89 -6.04 -0.29
CA GLY A 297 -18.14 -6.74 0.76
C GLY A 297 -18.99 -7.78 1.50
N VAL A 298 -20.20 -7.39 1.92
CA VAL A 298 -21.14 -8.32 2.58
C VAL A 298 -21.60 -9.42 1.62
N GLY A 299 -21.90 -9.09 0.37
CA GLY A 299 -22.30 -10.04 -0.66
C GLY A 299 -21.23 -11.09 -0.95
N GLU A 300 -19.95 -10.69 -1.06
CA GLU A 300 -18.82 -11.61 -1.19
C GLU A 300 -18.68 -12.53 0.03
N GLY A 301 -18.84 -11.97 1.25
CA GLY A 301 -18.84 -12.74 2.49
C GLY A 301 -19.97 -13.77 2.54
N MET A 302 -21.20 -13.36 2.19
CA MET A 302 -22.37 -14.24 2.12
C MET A 302 -22.18 -15.35 1.09
N ASN A 303 -21.62 -15.04 -0.08
CA ASN A 303 -21.32 -16.03 -1.11
C ASN A 303 -20.31 -17.08 -0.61
N ARG A 304 -19.19 -16.66 -0.02
CA ARG A 304 -18.20 -17.59 0.55
C ARG A 304 -18.81 -18.45 1.66
N PHE A 305 -19.60 -17.84 2.55
CA PHE A 305 -20.26 -18.55 3.64
C PHE A 305 -21.28 -19.58 3.12
N GLN A 306 -22.09 -19.21 2.12
CA GLN A 306 -23.04 -20.10 1.46
C GLN A 306 -22.34 -21.29 0.79
N GLN A 307 -21.18 -21.07 0.15
CA GLN A 307 -20.37 -22.16 -0.43
C GLN A 307 -19.85 -23.13 0.65
N SER A 308 -19.42 -22.61 1.80
CA SER A 308 -19.01 -23.44 2.95
C SER A 308 -20.18 -24.29 3.46
N VAL A 309 -21.35 -23.70 3.68
CA VAL A 309 -22.57 -24.44 4.06
C VAL A 309 -22.95 -25.48 3.00
N GLY A 310 -22.79 -25.15 1.71
CA GLY A 310 -23.02 -26.07 0.60
C GLY A 310 -22.11 -27.29 0.64
N THR A 311 -20.85 -27.11 1.04
CA THR A 311 -19.88 -28.20 1.21
C THR A 311 -20.29 -29.13 2.36
N VAL A 312 -20.66 -28.56 3.51
CA VAL A 312 -21.17 -29.29 4.67
C VAL A 312 -22.45 -30.08 4.33
N LEU A 313 -23.36 -29.48 3.54
CA LEU A 313 -24.56 -30.15 3.06
C LEU A 313 -24.25 -31.31 2.10
N GLN A 314 -23.23 -31.18 1.25
CA GLN A 314 -22.77 -32.26 0.40
C GLN A 314 -22.19 -33.42 1.22
N GLU A 315 -21.42 -33.13 2.27
CA GLU A 315 -20.89 -34.15 3.18
C GLU A 315 -22.01 -34.89 3.91
N GLN A 316 -22.99 -34.17 4.45
CA GLN A 316 -24.17 -34.75 5.07
C GLN A 316 -24.85 -35.77 4.14
N ARG A 317 -25.05 -35.39 2.87
CA ARG A 317 -25.67 -36.27 1.86
C ARG A 317 -24.77 -37.43 1.49
N ARG A 318 -23.48 -37.19 1.28
CA ARG A 318 -22.49 -38.20 0.85
C ARG A 318 -22.33 -39.31 1.89
N TYR A 319 -22.31 -38.95 3.17
CA TYR A 319 -22.13 -39.89 4.27
C TYR A 319 -23.45 -40.30 4.95
N SER A 320 -24.60 -39.85 4.43
CA SER A 320 -25.93 -40.12 4.99
C SER A 320 -26.03 -39.75 6.49
N LEU A 321 -25.43 -38.62 6.87
CA LEU A 321 -25.43 -38.12 8.24
C LEU A 321 -26.83 -37.64 8.64
N LYS A 322 -27.08 -37.58 9.95
CA LYS A 322 -28.37 -37.11 10.49
C LYS A 322 -28.68 -35.68 10.05
N GLN A 323 -29.95 -35.39 9.84
CA GLN A 323 -30.40 -34.00 9.65
C GLN A 323 -30.12 -33.18 10.91
N VAL A 324 -29.57 -31.99 10.72
CA VAL A 324 -29.25 -31.04 11.80
C VAL A 324 -30.03 -29.75 11.59
N GLN A 325 -30.38 -29.13 12.71
CA GLN A 325 -31.09 -27.86 12.77
C GLN A 325 -30.08 -26.77 13.13
N VAL A 326 -29.88 -25.82 12.23
CA VAL A 326 -29.02 -24.65 12.45
C VAL A 326 -29.84 -23.59 13.19
N PRO A 327 -29.47 -23.20 14.42
CA PRO A 327 -30.18 -22.18 15.17
C PRO A 327 -29.75 -20.78 14.70
N VAL A 328 -30.49 -20.18 13.77
CA VAL A 328 -30.17 -18.83 13.27
C VAL A 328 -30.68 -17.78 14.26
N PRO A 329 -29.83 -16.92 14.84
CA PRO A 329 -30.26 -15.86 15.75
C PRO A 329 -31.25 -14.88 15.09
N GLY A 330 -32.28 -14.46 15.83
CA GLY A 330 -33.33 -13.59 15.28
C GLY A 330 -32.84 -12.23 14.78
N TRP A 331 -31.73 -11.72 15.32
CA TRP A 331 -31.14 -10.46 14.87
C TRP A 331 -30.44 -10.60 13.50
N ILE A 332 -29.92 -11.79 13.16
CA ILE A 332 -29.36 -12.11 11.83
C ILE A 332 -30.46 -12.07 10.78
N VAL A 333 -31.65 -12.58 11.14
CA VAL A 333 -32.85 -12.48 10.28
C VAL A 333 -33.22 -11.02 10.03
N GLN A 334 -33.28 -10.20 11.08
CA GLN A 334 -33.57 -8.76 10.97
C GLN A 334 -32.51 -8.00 10.15
N MET A 335 -31.24 -8.37 10.29
CA MET A 335 -30.17 -7.77 9.49
C MET A 335 -30.38 -8.11 8.00
N ASN A 336 -30.71 -9.35 7.67
CA ASN A 336 -30.98 -9.76 6.30
C ASN A 336 -32.25 -9.13 5.68
N GLU A 337 -33.21 -8.69 6.48
CA GLU A 337 -34.38 -7.94 6.00
C GLU A 337 -34.01 -6.50 5.54
N THR A 338 -32.85 -5.99 5.98
CA THR A 338 -32.38 -4.64 5.64
C THR A 338 -32.20 -4.44 4.13
N TRP A 339 -31.79 -5.48 3.39
CA TRP A 339 -31.56 -5.38 1.94
C TRP A 339 -32.85 -5.10 1.18
N GLN A 340 -33.92 -5.78 1.55
CA GLN A 340 -35.23 -5.61 0.95
C GLN A 340 -35.83 -4.24 1.32
N GLU A 341 -35.69 -3.81 2.57
CA GLU A 341 -36.15 -2.50 3.02
C GLU A 341 -35.42 -1.35 2.31
N LEU A 342 -34.09 -1.45 2.18
CA LEU A 342 -33.29 -0.47 1.48
C LEU A 342 -33.63 -0.42 -0.01
N SER A 343 -33.67 -1.57 -0.68
CA SER A 343 -34.08 -1.69 -2.08
C SER A 343 -35.45 -1.04 -2.33
N ALA A 344 -36.44 -1.29 -1.47
CA ALA A 344 -37.77 -0.70 -1.60
C ALA A 344 -37.78 0.83 -1.49
N LYS A 345 -36.81 1.42 -0.77
CA LYS A 345 -36.67 2.87 -0.63
C LYS A 345 -35.94 3.51 -1.81
N VAL A 346 -34.98 2.80 -2.42
CA VAL A 346 -34.19 3.33 -3.55
C VAL A 346 -34.77 3.01 -4.93
N LYS A 347 -35.84 2.20 -4.98
CA LYS A 347 -36.45 1.68 -6.22
C LYS A 347 -36.92 2.74 -7.22
N ASP A 348 -37.31 3.92 -6.77
CA ASP A 348 -37.62 5.02 -7.69
C ASP A 348 -36.32 5.72 -8.08
N GLU A 349 -35.55 5.08 -8.95
CA GLU A 349 -34.23 5.53 -9.42
C GLU A 349 -34.28 6.95 -10.02
N LYS A 350 -35.40 7.33 -10.65
CA LYS A 350 -35.56 8.64 -11.28
C LYS A 350 -35.78 9.72 -10.24
N TYR A 351 -36.60 9.44 -9.23
CA TYR A 351 -36.78 10.33 -8.11
C TYR A 351 -35.49 10.44 -7.30
N MET A 352 -34.91 9.31 -6.89
CA MET A 352 -33.69 9.28 -6.08
C MET A 352 -32.50 9.90 -6.82
N GLY A 353 -32.39 9.67 -8.12
CA GLY A 353 -31.38 10.27 -9.00
C GLY A 353 -31.40 11.81 -9.03
N THR A 354 -32.56 12.44 -8.73
CA THR A 354 -32.69 13.90 -8.69
C THR A 354 -32.68 14.49 -7.27
N HIS A 355 -32.61 13.64 -6.24
CA HIS A 355 -32.67 14.03 -4.82
C HIS A 355 -31.48 13.44 -4.04
N PRO A 356 -30.24 13.85 -4.34
CA PRO A 356 -29.05 13.19 -3.79
C PRO A 356 -28.94 13.27 -2.26
N LEU A 357 -29.37 14.37 -1.64
CA LEU A 357 -29.38 14.50 -0.17
C LEU A 357 -30.41 13.58 0.50
N GLU A 358 -31.54 13.31 -0.17
CA GLU A 358 -32.52 12.37 0.35
C GLU A 358 -31.99 10.94 0.27
N PHE A 359 -31.41 10.58 -0.88
CA PHE A 359 -30.72 9.32 -1.04
C PHE A 359 -29.65 9.11 0.04
N SER A 360 -28.76 10.09 0.26
CA SER A 360 -27.71 10.00 1.28
C SER A 360 -28.29 9.76 2.67
N ARG A 361 -29.35 10.48 3.06
CA ARG A 361 -30.01 10.28 4.36
C ARG A 361 -30.63 8.90 4.50
N VAL A 362 -31.28 8.40 3.44
CA VAL A 362 -31.88 7.06 3.43
C VAL A 362 -30.78 6.03 3.65
N VAL A 363 -29.75 6.05 2.81
CA VAL A 363 -28.63 5.10 2.86
C VAL A 363 -27.89 5.18 4.19
N ASP A 364 -27.56 6.37 4.67
CA ASP A 364 -26.87 6.56 5.95
C ASP A 364 -27.65 5.96 7.12
N GLY A 365 -28.97 6.12 7.14
CA GLY A 365 -29.83 5.54 8.18
C GLY A 365 -29.77 4.01 8.22
N TYR A 366 -29.57 3.35 7.07
CA TYR A 366 -29.41 1.90 7.03
C TYR A 366 -27.96 1.46 7.28
N ILE A 367 -26.97 2.19 6.75
CA ILE A 367 -25.56 1.81 6.86
C ILE A 367 -25.03 2.09 8.27
N LYS A 368 -25.12 3.34 8.74
CA LYS A 368 -24.49 3.77 10.00
C LYS A 368 -25.17 3.14 11.23
N GLU A 369 -26.48 2.92 11.17
CA GLU A 369 -27.22 2.37 12.32
C GLU A 369 -27.28 0.84 12.33
N ARG A 370 -27.36 0.21 11.16
CA ARG A 370 -27.63 -1.24 11.07
C ARG A 370 -26.45 -2.07 10.60
N LEU A 371 -25.50 -1.51 9.85
CA LEU A 371 -24.42 -2.23 9.17
C LEU A 371 -23.04 -1.71 9.57
N THR A 372 -22.78 -1.63 10.87
CA THR A 372 -21.44 -1.32 11.37
C THR A 372 -20.49 -2.50 11.20
N ASP A 373 -19.19 -2.24 11.13
CA ASP A 373 -18.16 -3.29 11.02
C ASP A 373 -18.32 -4.37 12.09
N GLN A 374 -18.57 -3.95 13.34
CA GLN A 374 -18.79 -4.86 14.45
C GLN A 374 -20.02 -5.76 14.24
N ARG A 375 -21.12 -5.21 13.70
CA ARG A 375 -22.34 -5.98 13.44
C ARG A 375 -22.16 -6.95 12.28
N ILE A 376 -21.45 -6.52 11.22
CA ILE A 376 -21.12 -7.38 10.07
C ILE A 376 -20.19 -8.52 10.51
N GLN A 377 -19.18 -8.24 11.32
CA GLN A 377 -18.30 -9.28 11.87
C GLN A 377 -19.10 -10.27 12.73
N SER A 378 -19.88 -9.76 13.70
CA SER A 378 -20.72 -10.60 14.56
C SER A 378 -21.70 -11.45 13.74
N PHE A 379 -22.17 -10.93 12.60
CA PHE A 379 -23.12 -11.62 11.73
C PHE A 379 -22.50 -12.88 11.12
N PHE A 380 -21.29 -12.77 10.58
CA PHE A 380 -20.59 -13.93 10.04
C PHE A 380 -20.10 -14.90 11.14
N GLU A 381 -19.61 -14.37 12.27
CA GLU A 381 -19.15 -15.19 13.39
C GLU A 381 -20.28 -16.01 14.01
N GLU A 382 -21.42 -15.39 14.32
CA GLU A 382 -22.56 -16.08 14.92
C GLU A 382 -23.21 -17.08 13.97
N MET A 383 -23.29 -16.79 12.66
CA MET A 383 -23.73 -17.78 11.69
C MET A 383 -22.75 -18.97 11.59
N GLY A 384 -21.44 -18.72 11.63
CA GLY A 384 -20.42 -19.77 11.63
C GLY A 384 -20.44 -20.62 12.91
N GLN A 385 -20.66 -19.99 14.05
CA GLN A 385 -20.85 -20.68 15.33
C GLN A 385 -22.13 -21.53 15.31
N ALA A 386 -23.25 -20.98 14.85
CA ALA A 386 -24.51 -21.72 14.74
C ALA A 386 -24.39 -22.94 13.83
N LEU A 387 -23.65 -22.83 12.72
CA LEU A 387 -23.34 -23.96 11.84
C LEU A 387 -22.49 -25.01 12.57
N SER A 388 -21.42 -24.58 13.25
CA SER A 388 -20.49 -25.49 13.95
C SER A 388 -21.19 -26.24 15.09
N GLU A 389 -22.03 -25.54 15.86
CA GLU A 389 -22.85 -26.13 16.93
C GLU A 389 -23.82 -27.17 16.36
N ALA A 390 -24.47 -26.87 15.24
CA ALA A 390 -25.38 -27.81 14.59
C ALA A 390 -24.66 -29.07 14.07
N THR A 391 -23.47 -28.94 13.50
CA THR A 391 -22.70 -30.06 12.96
C THR A 391 -22.01 -30.92 14.02
N SER A 392 -21.82 -30.41 15.24
CA SER A 392 -21.28 -31.21 16.37
C SER A 392 -22.12 -32.45 16.69
N ALA A 393 -23.37 -32.51 16.23
CA ALA A 393 -24.23 -33.68 16.34
C ALA A 393 -23.79 -34.88 15.46
N TRP A 394 -22.76 -34.70 14.62
CA TRP A 394 -22.17 -35.74 13.78
C TRP A 394 -20.86 -36.32 14.34
N ASP A 395 -20.25 -35.65 15.32
CA ASP A 395 -19.16 -36.16 16.13
C ASP A 395 -19.70 -37.16 17.19
#